data_AF-A0A3N9VWL1-F1
#
_entry.id   AF-A0A3N9VWL1-F1
#
_cell.length_a   1.000
_cell.length_b   1.000
_cell.length_c   1.000
_cell.angle_alpha   90.00
_cell.angle_beta   90.00
_cell.angle_gamma   90.00
#
_symmetry.space_group_name_H-M   'P 1'
#
loop_
_entity.id
_entity.type
_entity.pdbx_description
1 polymer ?
#
loop_
_entity_poly.entity_id
_entity_poly.type
_entity_poly.pdbx_seq_one_letter_code
_entity_poly.pdbx_strand_id
1 'polypeptide(L)'
;MLKIFLGFFCCFLLLPTVIFAASGDNETIRVAVQKGIETIRINGAGLEATDSYGTNLVMSFPLIVRKEGSDISVAGMRLRSLKISSPGFVQINGKGYRGHLEVYPSDKGLLVVDEMLLEDYLVGLINCEISSQWPMEAVKAQAVVARTFALFQKQARKNLLYHLESTVYDQVYGGSDVEDSRAARAVEETRGEVVSNNGKIIQAFFHSSCGGHTEASENVWSVKLPYLRGVECTYCMKSPSVLWEQALPPKKIESLLRSAGYNVTGLQRIQAKSRYPSGRIADLEIFSANGTVSIPAVAFRKTLGYGVIRSTDFEVKLVDNDFVFVGTGYGHGVGLCQWGAKQRAEEGFSYREILSYYYPGTRVVNYYTE
;
A
#
# COMPACT_ATOMS: atom_id res chain seq x y z
N MET A 1 48.35 28.92 38.89
CA MET A 1 47.13 29.43 39.54
C MET A 1 46.21 29.99 38.44
N LEU A 2 45.36 29.14 37.82
CA LEU A 2 44.08 29.50 37.19
C LEU A 2 43.43 28.22 36.63
N LYS A 3 42.29 27.80 37.20
CA LYS A 3 41.41 26.76 36.65
C LYS A 3 40.36 27.47 35.79
N ILE A 4 40.23 27.07 34.52
CA ILE A 4 39.16 27.51 33.63
C ILE A 4 38.02 26.48 33.72
N PHE A 5 36.88 26.93 34.24
CA PHE A 5 35.60 26.22 34.19
C PHE A 5 34.95 26.48 32.83
N LEU A 6 34.70 25.43 32.04
CA LEU A 6 33.82 25.48 30.87
C LEU A 6 32.46 24.90 31.29
N GLY A 7 31.46 25.78 31.44
CA GLY A 7 30.08 25.39 31.67
C GLY A 7 29.45 24.87 30.38
N PHE A 8 28.93 23.64 30.42
CA PHE A 8 28.13 23.04 29.37
C PHE A 8 26.71 23.65 29.41
N PHE A 9 26.35 24.45 28.42
CA PHE A 9 24.98 24.94 28.24
C PHE A 9 24.16 23.84 27.55
N CYS A 10 23.28 23.19 28.32
CA CYS A 10 22.38 22.15 27.81
C CYS A 10 21.22 22.84 27.06
N CYS A 11 21.34 22.93 25.74
CA CYS A 11 20.27 23.43 24.88
C CYS A 11 19.24 22.32 24.68
N PHE A 12 18.15 22.34 25.46
CA PHE A 12 16.96 21.52 25.22
C PHE A 12 16.33 21.95 23.89
N LEU A 13 16.56 21.17 22.83
CA LEU A 13 15.80 21.26 21.59
C LEU A 13 14.38 20.76 21.86
N LEU A 14 13.45 21.70 22.06
CA LEU A 14 12.01 21.46 22.01
C LEU A 14 11.65 20.92 20.61
N LEU A 15 11.36 19.62 20.54
CA LEU A 15 10.73 19.02 19.36
C LEU A 15 9.32 19.62 19.21
N PRO A 16 8.92 20.09 18.02
CA PRO A 16 7.60 20.65 17.82
C PRO A 16 6.55 19.54 18.02
N THR A 17 5.72 19.70 19.05
CA THR A 17 4.47 18.97 19.21
C THR A 17 3.54 19.39 18.09
N VAL A 18 3.38 18.52 17.09
CA VAL A 18 2.38 18.67 16.03
C VAL A 18 1.03 18.39 16.66
N ILE A 19 0.25 19.45 16.90
CA ILE A 19 -1.17 19.35 17.25
C ILE A 19 -1.91 19.13 15.93
N PHE A 20 -2.61 18.00 15.81
CA PHE A 20 -3.55 17.79 14.71
C PHE A 20 -4.78 18.66 14.99
N ALA A 21 -5.13 19.55 14.07
CA ALA A 21 -6.42 20.21 14.11
C ALA A 21 -7.46 19.18 13.65
N ALA A 22 -8.41 18.82 14.52
CA ALA A 22 -9.56 18.02 14.15
C ALA A 22 -10.35 18.74 13.05
N SER A 23 -10.20 18.32 11.80
CA SER A 23 -11.23 18.58 10.79
C SER A 23 -12.36 17.61 11.06
N GLY A 24 -13.58 18.12 11.22
CA GLY A 24 -14.77 17.31 11.45
C GLY A 24 -15.03 16.24 10.38
N ASP A 25 -16.18 15.58 10.48
CA ASP A 25 -16.67 14.40 9.73
C ASP A 25 -16.49 14.35 8.18
N ASN A 26 -15.87 15.34 7.56
CA ASN A 26 -15.64 15.49 6.12
C ASN A 26 -14.17 15.35 5.71
N GLU A 27 -13.40 14.47 6.36
CA GLU A 27 -12.01 14.21 5.99
C GLU A 27 -11.94 13.61 4.57
N THR A 28 -11.14 14.22 3.69
CA THR A 28 -11.01 13.79 2.28
C THR A 28 -9.67 13.11 2.00
N ILE A 29 -9.64 12.29 0.96
CA ILE A 29 -8.43 11.64 0.45
C ILE A 29 -8.35 11.83 -1.07
N ARG A 30 -7.12 11.94 -1.58
CA ARG A 30 -6.81 12.16 -3.00
C ARG A 30 -5.99 10.97 -3.49
N VAL A 31 -6.53 10.20 -4.42
CA VAL A 31 -5.95 8.93 -4.88
C VAL A 31 -5.61 9.01 -6.36
N ALA A 32 -4.36 8.77 -6.73
CA ALA A 32 -3.98 8.61 -8.13
C ALA A 32 -4.50 7.26 -8.65
N VAL A 33 -5.55 7.32 -9.48
CA VAL A 33 -6.25 6.15 -10.02
C VAL A 33 -5.72 5.72 -11.39
N GLN A 34 -5.12 6.64 -12.15
CA GLN A 34 -4.38 6.33 -13.38
C GLN A 34 -3.13 7.21 -13.49
N LYS A 35 -2.03 6.61 -13.95
CA LYS A 35 -0.74 7.29 -14.14
C LYS A 35 -0.11 6.85 -15.45
N GLY A 36 0.43 7.82 -16.19
CA GLY A 36 1.24 7.57 -17.36
C GLY A 36 0.47 7.01 -18.55
N ILE A 37 -0.79 7.41 -18.70
CA ILE A 37 -1.67 7.00 -19.80
C ILE A 37 -1.85 8.15 -20.78
N GLU A 38 -1.77 7.90 -22.09
CA GLU A 38 -1.83 8.97 -23.11
C GLU A 38 -3.25 9.51 -23.34
N THR A 39 -4.27 8.71 -23.06
CA THR A 39 -5.67 9.06 -23.33
C THR A 39 -6.59 8.38 -22.34
N ILE A 40 -7.60 9.12 -21.88
CA ILE A 40 -8.69 8.59 -21.06
C ILE A 40 -10.04 8.95 -21.69
N ARG A 41 -11.04 8.10 -21.44
CA ARG A 41 -12.44 8.34 -21.77
C ARG A 41 -13.22 8.52 -20.47
N ILE A 42 -13.86 9.67 -20.32
CA ILE A 42 -14.70 10.03 -19.18
C ILE A 42 -16.17 9.95 -19.59
N ASN A 43 -17.00 9.31 -18.79
CA ASN A 43 -18.44 9.19 -19.01
C ASN A 43 -19.19 9.17 -17.67
N GLY A 44 -20.51 9.39 -17.69
CA GLY A 44 -21.31 9.43 -16.46
C GLY A 44 -22.54 10.31 -16.62
N ALA A 45 -23.41 10.27 -15.62
CA ALA A 45 -24.61 11.11 -15.56
C ALA A 45 -24.36 12.37 -14.72
N GLY A 46 -24.97 13.49 -15.13
CA GLY A 46 -24.89 14.75 -14.39
C GLY A 46 -23.46 15.29 -14.24
N LEU A 47 -22.61 15.10 -15.24
CA LEU A 47 -21.22 15.53 -15.20
C LEU A 47 -21.11 17.04 -15.42
N GLU A 48 -20.36 17.68 -14.53
CA GLU A 48 -19.92 19.07 -14.63
C GLU A 48 -18.41 19.10 -14.82
N ALA A 49 -17.94 20.01 -15.68
CA ALA A 49 -16.53 20.13 -16.01
C ALA A 49 -16.05 21.55 -15.73
N THR A 50 -14.89 21.69 -15.08
CA THR A 50 -14.22 22.99 -14.88
C THR A 50 -12.75 22.92 -15.28
N ASP A 51 -12.20 24.07 -15.71
CA ASP A 51 -10.77 24.21 -15.98
C ASP A 51 -9.95 24.50 -14.70
N SER A 52 -8.65 24.77 -14.87
CA SER A 52 -7.75 25.12 -13.76
C SER A 52 -8.09 26.42 -13.03
N TYR A 53 -8.92 27.28 -13.62
CA TYR A 53 -9.35 28.55 -13.05
C TYR A 53 -10.74 28.47 -12.40
N GLY A 54 -11.39 27.30 -12.45
CA GLY A 54 -12.75 27.10 -11.96
C GLY A 54 -13.83 27.56 -12.95
N THR A 55 -13.48 27.81 -14.21
CA THR A 55 -14.45 28.18 -15.26
C THR A 55 -15.24 26.95 -15.67
N ASN A 56 -16.57 27.03 -15.62
CA ASN A 56 -17.45 25.96 -16.13
C ASN A 56 -17.26 25.76 -17.64
N LEU A 57 -17.10 24.50 -18.04
CA LEU A 57 -16.92 24.08 -19.42
C LEU A 57 -18.18 23.35 -19.89
N VAL A 58 -18.79 23.85 -20.96
CA VAL A 58 -19.92 23.18 -21.61
C VAL A 58 -19.38 22.04 -22.47
N MET A 59 -19.58 20.80 -22.02
CA MET A 59 -19.01 19.60 -22.63
C MET A 59 -20.10 18.60 -23.02
N SER A 60 -19.89 17.91 -24.13
CA SER A 60 -20.65 16.71 -24.48
C SER A 60 -19.89 15.46 -24.02
N PHE A 61 -20.58 14.57 -23.30
CA PHE A 61 -20.02 13.30 -22.86
C PHE A 61 -20.48 12.17 -23.80
N PRO A 62 -19.64 11.15 -24.04
CA PRO A 62 -18.38 10.84 -23.39
C PRO A 62 -17.23 11.75 -23.83
N LEU A 63 -16.41 12.17 -22.87
CA LEU A 63 -15.30 13.10 -23.07
C LEU A 63 -14.00 12.32 -23.27
N ILE A 64 -13.25 12.66 -24.30
CA ILE A 64 -11.91 12.10 -24.53
C ILE A 64 -10.89 13.16 -24.12
N VAL A 65 -10.01 12.81 -23.20
CA VAL A 65 -8.92 13.66 -22.74
C VAL A 65 -7.61 13.03 -23.17
N ARG A 66 -6.74 13.82 -23.79
CA ARG A 66 -5.42 13.37 -24.29
C ARG A 66 -4.31 14.22 -23.69
N LYS A 67 -3.14 13.61 -23.50
CA LYS A 67 -1.93 14.37 -23.18
C LYS A 67 -1.49 15.19 -24.40
N GLU A 68 -1.16 16.46 -24.21
CA GLU A 68 -0.63 17.32 -25.26
C GLU A 68 0.46 18.26 -24.72
N GLY A 69 1.73 17.86 -24.83
CA GLY A 69 2.85 18.67 -24.33
C GLY A 69 2.76 18.91 -22.82
N SER A 70 2.81 20.15 -22.36
CA SER A 70 2.62 20.49 -20.93
C SER A 70 1.15 20.61 -20.51
N ASP A 71 0.21 20.36 -21.43
CA ASP A 71 -1.24 20.58 -21.26
C ASP A 71 -2.01 19.27 -21.52
N ILE A 72 -3.33 19.34 -21.37
CA ILE A 72 -4.28 18.32 -21.82
C ILE A 72 -5.15 18.88 -22.95
N SER A 73 -5.46 18.02 -23.90
CA SER A 73 -6.40 18.31 -24.99
C SER A 73 -7.74 17.67 -24.69
N VAL A 74 -8.81 18.47 -24.75
CA VAL A 74 -10.18 18.04 -24.46
C VAL A 74 -11.18 18.82 -25.30
N ALA A 75 -12.00 18.13 -26.10
CA ALA A 75 -12.99 18.74 -26.99
C ALA A 75 -12.43 19.91 -27.87
N GLY A 76 -11.17 19.79 -28.32
CA GLY A 76 -10.49 20.82 -29.12
C GLY A 76 -9.87 21.97 -28.31
N MET A 77 -10.05 21.99 -26.99
CA MET A 77 -9.44 22.96 -26.07
C MET A 77 -8.13 22.42 -25.48
N ARG A 78 -7.20 23.32 -25.18
CA ARG A 78 -6.01 23.03 -24.38
C ARG A 78 -6.18 23.58 -22.97
N LEU A 79 -6.06 22.71 -21.96
CA LEU A 79 -6.21 23.07 -20.55
C LEU A 79 -4.98 22.64 -19.75
N ARG A 80 -4.70 23.34 -18.64
CA ARG A 80 -3.66 22.92 -17.68
C ARG A 80 -4.12 21.77 -16.79
N SER A 81 -5.42 21.72 -16.51
CA SER A 81 -6.09 20.63 -15.80
C SER A 81 -7.57 20.65 -16.11
N LEU A 82 -8.22 19.51 -15.92
CA LEU A 82 -9.67 19.36 -16.02
C LEU A 82 -10.17 18.78 -14.71
N LYS A 83 -11.17 19.41 -14.11
CA LYS A 83 -11.90 18.84 -12.98
C LYS A 83 -13.28 18.41 -13.46
N ILE A 84 -13.69 17.21 -13.06
CA ILE A 84 -15.01 16.64 -13.36
C ILE A 84 -15.70 16.34 -12.04
N SER A 85 -16.93 16.82 -11.89
CA SER A 85 -17.79 16.46 -10.76
C SER A 85 -19.08 15.79 -11.19
N SER A 86 -19.64 14.93 -10.34
CA SER A 86 -20.95 14.30 -10.51
C SER A 86 -21.66 14.17 -9.17
N PRO A 87 -22.99 14.33 -9.12
CA PRO A 87 -23.78 13.90 -7.96
C PRO A 87 -23.86 12.37 -7.82
N GLY A 88 -23.40 11.62 -8.83
CA GLY A 88 -23.30 10.16 -8.82
C GLY A 88 -21.88 9.69 -9.14
N PHE A 89 -21.79 8.65 -9.98
CA PHE A 89 -20.52 8.05 -10.36
C PHE A 89 -19.98 8.64 -11.67
N VAL A 90 -18.66 8.72 -11.74
CA VAL A 90 -17.91 9.03 -12.96
C VAL A 90 -17.18 7.78 -13.43
N GLN A 91 -17.29 7.46 -14.72
CA GLN A 91 -16.57 6.37 -15.34
C GLN A 91 -15.31 6.86 -16.03
N ILE A 92 -14.16 6.26 -15.70
CA ILE A 92 -12.90 6.45 -16.43
C ILE A 92 -12.55 5.13 -17.10
N ASN A 93 -12.49 5.12 -18.43
CA ASN A 93 -12.22 3.91 -19.24
C ASN A 93 -13.15 2.73 -18.87
N GLY A 94 -14.40 3.04 -18.50
CA GLY A 94 -15.41 2.05 -18.12
C GLY A 94 -15.43 1.65 -16.64
N LYS A 95 -14.47 2.09 -15.82
CA LYS A 95 -14.44 1.83 -14.36
C LYS A 95 -15.05 3.00 -13.59
N GLY A 96 -15.94 2.72 -12.65
CA GLY A 96 -16.66 3.70 -11.83
C GLY A 96 -15.85 4.27 -10.66
N TYR A 97 -16.02 5.57 -10.41
CA TYR A 97 -15.39 6.34 -9.32
C TYR A 97 -16.39 7.35 -8.74
N ARG A 98 -16.12 7.83 -7.53
CA ARG A 98 -16.99 8.77 -6.84
C ARG A 98 -16.64 10.21 -7.19
N GLY A 99 -17.61 10.92 -7.75
CA GLY A 99 -17.88 12.34 -7.47
C GLY A 99 -16.90 13.42 -7.95
N HIS A 100 -15.57 13.33 -7.72
CA HIS A 100 -14.65 14.44 -8.00
C HIS A 100 -13.31 13.97 -8.57
N LEU A 101 -13.18 14.07 -9.89
CA LEU A 101 -11.96 13.71 -10.61
C LEU A 101 -11.17 14.95 -11.02
N GLU A 102 -9.86 14.84 -10.97
CA GLU A 102 -8.93 15.83 -11.51
C GLU A 102 -7.94 15.17 -12.47
N VAL A 103 -7.80 15.75 -13.66
CA VAL A 103 -6.92 15.25 -14.71
C VAL A 103 -5.82 16.27 -14.96
N TYR A 104 -4.58 15.80 -14.84
CA TYR A 104 -3.36 16.59 -14.99
C TYR A 104 -2.47 16.03 -16.11
N PRO A 105 -1.75 16.90 -16.84
CA PRO A 105 -0.60 16.47 -17.62
C PRO A 105 0.54 16.04 -16.68
N SER A 106 1.32 15.03 -17.08
CA SER A 106 2.53 14.58 -16.39
C SER A 106 3.64 14.22 -17.40
N ASP A 107 4.86 14.02 -16.93
CA ASP A 107 6.00 13.67 -17.80
C ASP A 107 5.78 12.37 -18.61
N LYS A 108 4.99 11.44 -18.07
CA LYS A 108 4.78 10.11 -18.67
C LYS A 108 3.37 9.90 -19.24
N GLY A 109 2.61 10.96 -19.48
CA GLY A 109 1.22 10.88 -19.95
C GLY A 109 0.28 11.71 -19.07
N LEU A 110 -0.93 11.22 -18.82
CA LEU A 110 -1.90 11.81 -17.90
C LEU A 110 -1.74 11.25 -16.48
N LEU A 111 -2.06 12.09 -15.50
CA LEU A 111 -2.32 11.72 -14.12
C LEU A 111 -3.80 11.98 -13.84
N VAL A 112 -4.50 10.97 -13.33
CA VAL A 112 -5.90 11.09 -12.92
C VAL A 112 -6.00 10.86 -11.42
N VAL A 113 -6.54 11.85 -10.72
CA VAL A 113 -6.71 11.85 -9.27
C VAL A 113 -8.20 11.83 -8.96
N ASP A 114 -8.61 10.90 -8.09
CA ASP A 114 -9.96 10.82 -7.52
C ASP A 114 -9.92 11.41 -6.11
N GLU A 115 -10.71 12.46 -5.86
CA GLU A 115 -10.88 13.06 -4.54
C GLU A 115 -12.24 12.68 -3.96
N MET A 116 -12.25 12.10 -2.77
CA MET A 116 -13.47 11.63 -2.12
C MET A 116 -13.35 11.70 -0.60
N LEU A 117 -14.46 11.46 0.10
CA LEU A 117 -14.43 11.28 1.54
C LEU A 117 -13.59 10.05 1.90
N LEU A 118 -12.83 10.14 2.98
CA LEU A 118 -11.97 9.06 3.44
C LEU A 118 -12.76 7.76 3.66
N GLU A 119 -13.97 7.86 4.21
CA GLU A 119 -14.81 6.68 4.46
C GLU A 119 -15.28 6.03 3.16
N ASP A 120 -15.67 6.82 2.15
CA ASP A 120 -16.04 6.32 0.81
C ASP A 120 -14.90 5.58 0.13
N TYR A 121 -13.68 6.14 0.23
CA TYR A 121 -12.47 5.48 -0.25
C TYR A 121 -12.28 4.09 0.37
N LEU A 122 -12.53 3.96 1.67
CA LEU A 122 -12.38 2.68 2.37
C LEU A 122 -13.41 1.66 1.88
N VAL A 123 -14.65 2.07 1.59
CA VAL A 123 -15.67 1.16 1.03
C VAL A 123 -15.19 0.58 -0.31
N GLY A 124 -14.66 1.43 -1.21
CA GLY A 124 -14.11 1.01 -2.51
C GLY A 124 -12.74 0.30 -2.43
N LEU A 125 -12.16 0.16 -1.24
CA LEU A 125 -10.89 -0.52 -0.99
C LEU A 125 -11.08 -1.91 -0.40
N ILE A 126 -12.05 -2.14 0.48
CA ILE A 126 -12.17 -3.40 1.24
C ILE A 126 -12.10 -4.62 0.32
N ASN A 127 -12.93 -4.67 -0.72
CA ASN A 127 -12.99 -5.80 -1.66
C ASN A 127 -11.79 -5.92 -2.61
N CYS A 128 -10.89 -4.94 -2.62
CA CYS A 128 -9.59 -5.06 -3.29
C CYS A 128 -8.53 -5.73 -2.42
N GLU A 129 -8.69 -5.67 -1.10
CA GLU A 129 -7.71 -6.16 -0.13
C GLU A 129 -8.12 -7.51 0.48
N ILE A 130 -9.38 -7.65 0.88
CA ILE A 130 -9.96 -8.87 1.47
C ILE A 130 -11.40 -9.04 0.98
N SER A 131 -12.01 -10.21 1.22
CA SER A 131 -13.44 -10.35 0.94
C SER A 131 -14.27 -9.73 2.07
N SER A 132 -15.24 -8.87 1.73
CA SER A 132 -16.25 -8.38 2.67
C SER A 132 -17.08 -9.52 3.31
N GLN A 133 -17.08 -10.72 2.72
CA GLN A 133 -17.76 -11.91 3.24
C GLN A 133 -17.01 -12.58 4.39
N TRP A 134 -15.78 -12.16 4.69
CA TRP A 134 -15.08 -12.60 5.90
C TRP A 134 -15.84 -12.17 7.16
N PRO A 135 -15.54 -12.77 8.34
CA PRO A 135 -16.16 -12.35 9.59
C PRO A 135 -16.02 -10.85 9.80
N MET A 136 -17.08 -10.21 10.29
CA MET A 136 -17.19 -8.75 10.35
C MET A 136 -16.02 -8.12 11.12
N GLU A 137 -15.54 -8.76 12.19
CA GLU A 137 -14.41 -8.26 12.98
C GLU A 137 -13.08 -8.23 12.19
N ALA A 138 -12.89 -9.13 11.21
CA ALA A 138 -11.74 -9.05 10.30
C ALA A 138 -11.89 -7.90 9.30
N VAL A 139 -13.12 -7.66 8.79
CA VAL A 139 -13.41 -6.55 7.88
C VAL A 139 -13.24 -5.19 8.58
N LYS A 140 -13.69 -5.08 9.83
CA LYS A 140 -13.44 -3.92 10.70
C LYS A 140 -11.96 -3.68 10.95
N ALA A 141 -11.19 -4.73 11.27
CA ALA A 141 -9.76 -4.60 11.47
C ALA A 141 -9.05 -4.07 10.20
N GLN A 142 -9.45 -4.56 9.02
CA GLN A 142 -8.95 -4.06 7.75
C GLN A 142 -9.34 -2.60 7.50
N ALA A 143 -10.59 -2.20 7.80
CA ALA A 143 -11.04 -0.82 7.65
C ALA A 143 -10.20 0.15 8.51
N VAL A 144 -10.01 -0.17 9.79
CA VAL A 144 -9.21 0.64 10.73
C VAL A 144 -7.75 0.74 10.28
N VAL A 145 -7.13 -0.37 9.87
CA VAL A 145 -5.74 -0.37 9.38
C VAL A 145 -5.60 0.42 8.09
N ALA A 146 -6.52 0.23 7.15
CA ALA A 146 -6.50 0.96 5.89
C ALA A 146 -6.68 2.46 6.10
N ARG A 147 -7.59 2.88 6.99
CA ARG A 147 -7.77 4.28 7.39
C ARG A 147 -6.49 4.87 7.99
N THR A 148 -5.89 4.12 8.91
CA THR A 148 -4.64 4.51 9.59
C THR A 148 -3.51 4.73 8.58
N PHE A 149 -3.34 3.79 7.63
CA PHE A 149 -2.35 3.91 6.57
C PHE A 149 -2.63 5.12 5.66
N ALA A 150 -3.87 5.29 5.20
CA ALA A 150 -4.26 6.39 4.33
C ALA A 150 -3.98 7.76 4.95
N LEU A 151 -4.32 7.94 6.23
CA LEU A 151 -4.05 9.18 6.97
C LEU A 151 -2.54 9.42 7.18
N PHE A 152 -1.78 8.37 7.49
CA PHE A 152 -0.32 8.46 7.61
C PHE A 152 0.31 8.93 6.29
N GLN A 153 -0.08 8.34 5.15
CA GLN A 153 0.42 8.71 3.83
C GLN A 153 -0.03 10.11 3.42
N LYS A 154 -1.29 10.49 3.72
CA LYS A 154 -1.80 11.84 3.51
C LYS A 154 -0.93 12.88 4.21
N GLN A 155 -0.58 12.66 5.48
CA GLN A 155 0.28 13.60 6.20
C GLN A 155 1.68 13.69 5.58
N ALA A 156 2.25 12.56 5.16
CA ALA A 156 3.58 12.53 4.51
C ALA A 156 3.58 13.20 3.13
N ARG A 157 2.44 13.22 2.42
CA ARG A 157 2.29 13.70 1.04
C ARG A 157 1.35 14.90 0.91
N LYS A 158 1.09 15.63 2.00
CA LYS A 158 0.10 16.73 2.07
C LYS A 158 0.29 17.87 1.05
N ASN A 159 1.51 18.03 0.54
CA ASN A 159 1.85 19.06 -0.45
C ASN A 159 1.97 18.49 -1.89
N LEU A 160 1.63 17.23 -2.11
CA LEU A 160 1.62 16.59 -3.42
C LEU A 160 0.21 16.58 -4.01
N LEU A 161 0.10 16.34 -5.32
CA LEU A 161 -1.19 16.32 -6.04
C LEU A 161 -2.14 15.22 -5.54
N TYR A 162 -1.60 14.14 -4.95
CA TYR A 162 -2.32 13.01 -4.40
C TYR A 162 -1.62 12.45 -3.17
N HIS A 163 -2.42 11.79 -2.32
CA HIS A 163 -1.97 11.18 -1.07
C HIS A 163 -1.59 9.70 -1.28
N LEU A 164 -2.28 8.99 -2.17
CA LEU A 164 -2.14 7.53 -2.37
C LEU A 164 -2.11 7.18 -3.86
N GLU A 165 -1.38 6.12 -4.21
CA GLU A 165 -1.46 5.47 -5.52
C GLU A 165 -2.32 4.21 -5.44
N SER A 166 -3.22 4.00 -6.41
CA SER A 166 -4.03 2.77 -6.50
C SER A 166 -3.21 1.57 -7.01
N THR A 167 -2.14 1.21 -6.32
CA THR A 167 -1.24 0.10 -6.67
C THR A 167 -0.73 -0.59 -5.41
N VAL A 168 0.00 -1.70 -5.59
CA VAL A 168 0.68 -2.42 -4.50
C VAL A 168 1.74 -1.59 -3.75
N TYR A 169 2.09 -0.39 -4.23
CA TYR A 169 2.99 0.52 -3.52
C TYR A 169 2.32 1.25 -2.36
N ASP A 170 1.01 1.52 -2.45
CA ASP A 170 0.21 2.04 -1.34
C ASP A 170 -0.93 1.06 -1.04
N GLN A 171 -2.12 1.28 -1.60
CA GLN A 171 -3.30 0.44 -1.40
C GLN A 171 -4.12 0.35 -2.68
N VAL A 172 -4.65 -0.83 -2.99
CA VAL A 172 -5.45 -1.00 -4.21
C VAL A 172 -6.84 -0.42 -3.99
N TYR A 173 -7.28 0.44 -4.92
CA TYR A 173 -8.60 1.06 -4.88
C TYR A 173 -9.41 0.73 -6.14
N GLY A 174 -10.53 0.05 -5.91
CA GLY A 174 -11.40 -0.49 -6.95
C GLY A 174 -12.42 0.50 -7.49
N GLY A 175 -12.50 1.70 -6.93
CA GLY A 175 -13.58 2.62 -7.27
C GLY A 175 -14.93 2.09 -6.77
N SER A 176 -16.01 2.63 -7.34
CA SER A 176 -17.36 2.34 -6.89
C SER A 176 -17.87 0.94 -7.30
N ASP A 177 -17.24 0.32 -8.30
CA ASP A 177 -17.70 -0.96 -8.87
C ASP A 177 -17.52 -2.15 -7.92
N VAL A 178 -16.71 -2.01 -6.87
CA VAL A 178 -16.43 -3.07 -5.89
C VAL A 178 -17.06 -2.81 -4.52
N GLU A 179 -17.82 -1.73 -4.38
CA GLU A 179 -18.48 -1.38 -3.12
C GLU A 179 -19.62 -2.35 -2.80
N ASP A 180 -19.79 -2.70 -1.53
CA ASP A 180 -20.95 -3.45 -1.06
C ASP A 180 -21.39 -3.02 0.35
N SER A 181 -22.58 -3.46 0.76
CA SER A 181 -23.18 -3.07 2.04
C SER A 181 -22.45 -3.62 3.27
N ARG A 182 -21.71 -4.73 3.16
CA ARG A 182 -20.92 -5.29 4.26
C ARG A 182 -19.62 -4.50 4.45
N ALA A 183 -18.97 -4.13 3.36
CA ALA A 183 -17.83 -3.21 3.39
C ALA A 183 -18.25 -1.86 3.98
N ALA A 184 -19.34 -1.27 3.48
CA ALA A 184 -19.89 -0.02 4.01
C ALA A 184 -20.20 -0.10 5.50
N ARG A 185 -20.84 -1.20 5.94
CA ARG A 185 -21.13 -1.43 7.36
C ARG A 185 -19.87 -1.49 8.22
N ALA A 186 -18.82 -2.19 7.80
CA ALA A 186 -17.58 -2.30 8.56
C ALA A 186 -16.86 -0.94 8.68
N VAL A 187 -16.87 -0.16 7.60
CA VAL A 187 -16.32 1.20 7.58
C VAL A 187 -17.09 2.11 8.54
N GLU A 188 -18.43 2.10 8.48
CA GLU A 188 -19.29 2.91 9.33
C GLU A 188 -19.20 2.52 10.82
N GLU A 189 -19.23 1.22 11.15
CA GLU A 189 -19.08 0.75 12.53
C GLU A 189 -17.68 1.03 13.12
N THR A 190 -16.71 1.44 12.30
CA THR A 190 -15.35 1.84 12.71
C THR A 190 -15.00 3.26 12.27
N ARG A 191 -16.02 4.09 12.02
CA ARG A 191 -15.85 5.45 11.50
C ARG A 191 -14.88 6.26 12.37
N GLY A 192 -13.88 6.86 11.73
CA GLY A 192 -12.86 7.64 12.41
C GLY A 192 -11.88 6.85 13.27
N GLU A 193 -12.01 5.53 13.39
CA GLU A 193 -11.09 4.75 14.21
C GLU A 193 -9.77 4.47 13.50
N VAL A 194 -8.68 4.75 14.21
CA VAL A 194 -7.30 4.61 13.75
C VAL A 194 -6.43 3.94 14.81
N VAL A 195 -5.32 3.33 14.39
CA VAL A 195 -4.31 2.79 15.30
C VAL A 195 -3.28 3.88 15.64
N SER A 196 -3.10 4.13 16.93
CA SER A 196 -2.21 5.17 17.48
C SER A 196 -1.16 4.57 18.41
N ASN A 197 0.04 5.14 18.37
CA ASN A 197 1.10 4.90 19.34
C ASN A 197 1.54 6.24 19.94
N ASN A 198 1.38 6.41 21.25
CA ASN A 198 1.70 7.65 21.96
C ASN A 198 1.04 8.90 21.33
N GLY A 199 -0.25 8.80 21.00
CA GLY A 199 -1.03 9.91 20.42
C GLY A 199 -0.71 10.21 18.95
N LYS A 200 0.07 9.37 18.27
CA LYS A 200 0.41 9.54 16.85
C LYS A 200 -0.11 8.36 16.04
N ILE A 201 -0.79 8.66 14.93
CA ILE A 201 -1.19 7.67 13.92
C ILE A 201 0.05 6.89 13.47
N ILE A 202 -0.05 5.56 13.51
CA ILE A 202 1.07 4.70 13.14
C ILE A 202 1.16 4.53 11.62
N GLN A 203 2.33 4.11 11.14
CA GLN A 203 2.44 3.53 9.81
C GLN A 203 1.91 2.09 9.83
N ALA A 204 0.63 1.90 9.52
CA ALA A 204 -0.07 0.63 9.66
C ALA A 204 0.08 -0.28 8.42
N PHE A 205 1.23 -0.96 8.31
CA PHE A 205 1.42 -1.94 7.23
C PHE A 205 0.60 -3.21 7.44
N PHE A 206 0.17 -3.85 6.35
CA PHE A 206 -0.56 -5.11 6.36
C PHE A 206 -0.25 -5.93 5.11
N HIS A 207 -0.52 -7.23 5.15
CA HIS A 207 -0.21 -8.15 4.05
C HIS A 207 -1.12 -9.39 4.08
N SER A 208 -1.14 -10.17 3.00
CA SER A 208 -2.04 -11.32 2.85
C SER A 208 -1.81 -12.41 3.89
N SER A 209 -0.65 -13.07 3.86
CA SER A 209 -0.33 -14.15 4.80
C SER A 209 1.12 -14.07 5.26
N CYS A 210 1.37 -14.15 6.57
CA CYS A 210 2.72 -14.00 7.10
C CYS A 210 3.55 -15.28 6.95
N GLY A 211 2.89 -16.44 6.92
CA GLY A 211 3.53 -17.75 6.85
C GLY A 211 3.93 -18.35 8.21
N GLY A 212 3.33 -17.88 9.30
CA GLY A 212 3.57 -18.40 10.65
C GLY A 212 4.19 -17.38 11.60
N HIS A 213 4.81 -16.32 11.08
CA HIS A 213 5.39 -15.24 11.88
C HIS A 213 5.42 -13.94 11.07
N THR A 214 5.00 -12.82 11.67
CA THR A 214 5.12 -11.49 11.04
C THR A 214 6.53 -10.94 11.17
N GLU A 215 6.95 -10.05 10.29
CA GLU A 215 8.32 -9.55 10.24
C GLU A 215 8.47 -8.21 10.97
N ALA A 216 9.67 -7.96 11.50
CA ALA A 216 10.06 -6.66 12.04
C ALA A 216 10.29 -5.65 10.90
N SER A 217 9.86 -4.40 11.09
CA SER A 217 9.97 -3.39 10.01
C SER A 217 11.41 -3.12 9.59
N GLU A 218 12.39 -3.21 10.51
CA GLU A 218 13.80 -3.01 10.18
C GLU A 218 14.37 -4.07 9.23
N ASN A 219 13.81 -5.28 9.24
CA ASN A 219 14.27 -6.39 8.42
C ASN A 219 13.76 -6.28 6.96
N VAL A 220 12.74 -5.46 6.71
CA VAL A 220 12.18 -5.24 5.38
C VAL A 220 12.58 -3.87 4.81
N TRP A 221 12.54 -2.83 5.64
CA TRP A 221 12.74 -1.45 5.21
C TRP A 221 13.87 -0.71 5.93
N SER A 222 14.64 -1.39 6.78
CA SER A 222 15.73 -0.78 7.55
C SER A 222 15.27 0.36 8.49
N VAL A 223 13.98 0.43 8.80
CA VAL A 223 13.39 1.39 9.75
C VAL A 223 12.81 0.62 10.93
N LYS A 224 13.28 0.91 12.14
CA LYS A 224 12.80 0.28 13.37
C LYS A 224 11.56 1.01 13.91
N LEU A 225 10.41 0.35 13.87
CA LEU A 225 9.16 0.87 14.43
C LEU A 225 8.77 0.02 15.66
N PRO A 226 8.53 0.63 16.84
CA PRO A 226 8.35 -0.13 18.08
C PRO A 226 7.09 -1.00 18.10
N TYR A 227 6.09 -0.67 17.29
CA TYR A 227 4.85 -1.42 17.10
C TYR A 227 4.91 -2.43 15.95
N LEU A 228 6.06 -2.59 15.26
CA LEU A 228 6.26 -3.56 14.17
C LEU A 228 7.51 -4.41 14.45
N ARG A 229 7.43 -5.24 15.49
CA ARG A 229 8.54 -6.09 15.95
C ARG A 229 8.53 -7.52 15.39
N GLY A 230 7.46 -7.89 14.70
CA GLY A 230 7.16 -9.28 14.39
C GLY A 230 6.50 -9.98 15.59
N VAL A 231 5.48 -10.78 15.32
CA VAL A 231 4.78 -11.64 16.27
C VAL A 231 4.56 -13.00 15.63
N GLU A 232 4.57 -14.06 16.44
CA GLU A 232 4.13 -15.38 15.99
C GLU A 232 2.68 -15.28 15.45
N CYS A 233 2.31 -16.10 14.48
CA CYS A 233 0.96 -16.10 13.90
C CYS A 233 0.61 -17.49 13.36
N THR A 234 0.17 -18.36 14.27
CA THR A 234 -0.35 -19.70 13.93
C THR A 234 -1.67 -19.67 13.17
N TYR A 235 -2.37 -18.53 13.20
CA TYR A 235 -3.71 -18.34 12.62
C TYR A 235 -3.77 -18.38 11.09
N CYS A 236 -2.69 -18.02 10.39
CA CYS A 236 -2.72 -18.01 8.91
C CYS A 236 -2.36 -19.35 8.27
N MET A 237 -1.94 -20.34 9.06
CA MET A 237 -1.39 -21.61 8.54
C MET A 237 -2.43 -22.51 7.86
N LYS A 238 -3.73 -22.25 8.09
CA LYS A 238 -4.84 -22.97 7.44
C LYS A 238 -5.30 -22.29 6.15
N SER A 239 -4.72 -21.14 5.76
CA SER A 239 -5.20 -20.42 4.59
C SER A 239 -4.81 -21.13 3.29
N PRO A 240 -5.69 -21.13 2.27
CA PRO A 240 -5.43 -21.82 1.01
C PRO A 240 -4.25 -21.23 0.23
N SER A 241 -3.88 -19.98 0.53
CA SER A 241 -2.79 -19.24 -0.12
C SER A 241 -1.47 -19.26 0.68
N VAL A 242 -1.40 -20.00 1.79
CA VAL A 242 -0.22 -19.98 2.65
C VAL A 242 0.98 -20.65 2.00
N LEU A 243 0.79 -21.75 1.25
CA LEU A 243 1.87 -22.41 0.51
C LEU A 243 1.84 -21.98 -0.96
N TRP A 244 3.03 -21.88 -1.56
CA TRP A 244 3.17 -21.57 -2.98
C TRP A 244 4.40 -22.24 -3.56
N GLU A 245 4.31 -22.53 -4.86
CA GLU A 245 5.41 -23.05 -5.67
C GLU A 245 5.55 -22.20 -6.93
N GLN A 246 6.79 -21.96 -7.35
CA GLN A 246 7.10 -21.26 -8.58
C GLN A 246 8.36 -21.83 -9.21
N ALA A 247 8.28 -22.31 -10.45
CA ALA A 247 9.45 -22.66 -11.26
C ALA A 247 9.86 -21.49 -12.15
N LEU A 248 11.17 -21.22 -12.24
CA LEU A 248 11.72 -20.17 -13.10
C LEU A 248 12.96 -20.65 -13.86
N PRO A 249 13.01 -20.42 -15.19
CA PRO A 249 14.21 -20.69 -15.97
C PRO A 249 15.40 -19.82 -15.51
N PRO A 250 16.62 -20.38 -15.44
CA PRO A 250 17.82 -19.64 -15.04
C PRO A 250 18.02 -18.35 -15.82
N LYS A 251 17.83 -18.41 -17.15
CA LYS A 251 17.96 -17.24 -18.05
C LYS A 251 17.01 -16.10 -17.70
N LYS A 252 15.81 -16.40 -17.22
CA LYS A 252 14.83 -15.37 -16.80
C LYS A 252 15.30 -14.67 -15.53
N ILE A 253 15.79 -15.43 -14.55
CA ILE A 253 16.34 -14.89 -13.30
C ILE A 253 17.58 -14.03 -13.61
N GLU A 254 18.53 -14.56 -14.40
CA GLU A 254 19.73 -13.84 -14.82
C GLU A 254 19.40 -12.50 -15.51
N SER A 255 18.47 -12.51 -16.47
CA SER A 255 18.07 -11.30 -17.18
C SER A 255 17.51 -10.24 -16.24
N LEU A 256 16.64 -10.63 -15.31
CA LEU A 256 16.03 -9.70 -14.34
C LEU A 256 17.07 -9.14 -13.37
N LEU A 257 17.96 -9.99 -12.85
CA LEU A 257 19.05 -9.57 -11.96
C LEU A 257 20.04 -8.63 -12.67
N ARG A 258 20.39 -8.92 -13.92
CA ARG A 258 21.26 -8.04 -14.73
C ARG A 258 20.60 -6.69 -15.01
N SER A 259 19.31 -6.67 -15.35
CA SER A 259 18.55 -5.42 -15.51
C SER A 259 18.48 -4.60 -14.21
N ALA A 260 18.56 -5.26 -13.05
CA ALA A 260 18.64 -4.60 -11.75
C ALA A 260 20.08 -4.21 -11.33
N GLY A 261 21.08 -4.42 -12.19
CA GLY A 261 22.46 -4.03 -11.97
C GLY A 261 23.36 -5.10 -11.33
N TYR A 262 22.87 -6.32 -11.12
CA TYR A 262 23.68 -7.41 -10.57
C TYR A 262 24.48 -8.14 -11.66
N ASN A 263 25.76 -8.40 -11.39
CA ASN A 263 26.65 -9.10 -12.32
C ASN A 263 26.46 -10.63 -12.23
N VAL A 264 25.40 -11.17 -12.84
CA VAL A 264 25.08 -12.61 -12.81
C VAL A 264 25.02 -13.14 -14.25
N THR A 265 25.89 -14.09 -14.60
CA THR A 265 25.89 -14.76 -15.91
C THR A 265 26.20 -16.24 -15.75
N GLY A 266 25.35 -17.11 -16.32
CA GLY A 266 25.49 -18.55 -16.14
C GLY A 266 25.19 -18.95 -14.69
N LEU A 267 23.96 -18.70 -14.25
CA LEU A 267 23.43 -19.00 -12.93
C LEU A 267 23.47 -20.50 -12.68
N GLN A 268 24.17 -20.88 -11.61
CA GLN A 268 24.41 -22.28 -11.23
C GLN A 268 23.62 -22.66 -9.98
N ARG A 269 23.54 -21.76 -8.99
CA ARG A 269 22.93 -22.05 -7.70
C ARG A 269 22.40 -20.80 -7.03
N ILE A 270 21.31 -20.95 -6.28
CA ILE A 270 20.75 -19.95 -5.37
C ILE A 270 20.67 -20.62 -4.00
N GLN A 271 21.12 -19.95 -2.94
CA GLN A 271 20.95 -20.46 -1.57
C GLN A 271 20.63 -19.33 -0.59
N ALA A 272 19.89 -19.65 0.47
CA ALA A 272 19.75 -18.76 1.62
C ALA A 272 21.10 -18.70 2.36
N LYS A 273 21.60 -17.48 2.59
CA LYS A 273 22.80 -17.23 3.40
C LYS A 273 22.46 -17.10 4.88
N SER A 274 21.36 -16.42 5.17
CA SER A 274 20.91 -16.09 6.52
C SER A 274 19.39 -15.93 6.54
N ARG A 275 18.79 -16.14 7.72
CA ARG A 275 17.35 -15.95 7.97
C ARG A 275 17.15 -15.11 9.22
N TYR A 276 16.08 -14.33 9.24
CA TYR A 276 15.60 -13.66 10.43
C TYR A 276 14.87 -14.64 11.36
N PRO A 277 14.61 -14.28 12.64
CA PRO A 277 13.85 -15.11 13.57
C PRO A 277 12.45 -15.51 13.06
N SER A 278 11.87 -14.72 12.16
CA SER A 278 10.60 -15.01 11.48
C SER A 278 10.65 -16.20 10.51
N GLY A 279 11.85 -16.71 10.21
CA GLY A 279 12.10 -17.70 9.16
C GLY A 279 12.41 -17.09 7.79
N ARG A 280 12.05 -15.82 7.53
CA ARG A 280 12.31 -15.16 6.24
C ARG A 280 13.81 -15.05 5.96
N ILE A 281 14.18 -15.30 4.71
CA ILE A 281 15.56 -15.12 4.23
C ILE A 281 15.91 -13.63 4.32
N ALA A 282 17.05 -13.33 4.93
CA ALA A 282 17.62 -11.99 4.96
C ALA A 282 18.46 -11.75 3.70
N ASP A 283 19.42 -12.63 3.44
CA ASP A 283 20.31 -12.57 2.29
C ASP A 283 20.34 -13.89 1.50
N LEU A 284 20.38 -13.77 0.18
CA LEU A 284 20.63 -14.87 -0.75
C LEU A 284 22.06 -14.79 -1.28
N GLU A 285 22.68 -15.95 -1.49
CA GLU A 285 23.88 -16.07 -2.30
C GLU A 285 23.54 -16.66 -3.67
N ILE A 286 23.91 -15.92 -4.71
CA ILE A 286 23.71 -16.25 -6.11
C ILE A 286 25.06 -16.66 -6.70
N PHE A 287 25.20 -17.93 -7.05
CA PHE A 287 26.40 -18.49 -7.66
C PHE A 287 26.24 -18.53 -9.17
N SER A 288 27.19 -17.94 -9.86
CA SER A 288 27.21 -17.85 -11.31
C SER A 288 28.62 -18.06 -11.86
N ALA A 289 28.75 -18.33 -13.15
CA ALA A 289 30.03 -18.57 -13.80
C ALA A 289 31.03 -17.40 -13.67
N ASN A 290 30.52 -16.18 -13.53
CA ASN A 290 31.30 -14.95 -13.36
C ASN A 290 31.49 -14.52 -11.88
N GLY A 291 31.09 -15.36 -10.91
CA GLY A 291 31.30 -15.12 -9.49
C GLY A 291 30.07 -15.35 -8.62
N THR A 292 30.21 -15.03 -7.33
CA THR A 292 29.13 -15.10 -6.34
C THR A 292 28.71 -13.70 -5.93
N VAL A 293 27.40 -13.45 -5.88
CA VAL A 293 26.82 -12.17 -5.43
C VAL A 293 25.89 -12.42 -4.26
N SER A 294 26.02 -11.62 -3.20
CA SER A 294 25.07 -11.58 -2.08
C SER A 294 23.98 -10.55 -2.38
N ILE A 295 22.71 -10.95 -2.31
CA ILE A 295 21.57 -10.07 -2.60
C ILE A 295 20.58 -10.15 -1.43
N PRO A 296 20.15 -9.01 -0.84
CA PRO A 296 19.07 -9.02 0.14
C PRO A 296 17.81 -9.66 -0.45
N ALA A 297 17.17 -10.59 0.26
CA ALA A 297 16.03 -11.33 -0.27
C ALA A 297 14.86 -10.42 -0.65
N VAL A 298 14.68 -9.30 0.07
CA VAL A 298 13.69 -8.27 -0.26
C VAL A 298 13.96 -7.60 -1.61
N ALA A 299 15.24 -7.38 -1.94
CA ALA A 299 15.66 -6.84 -3.23
C ALA A 299 15.49 -7.89 -4.34
N PHE A 300 15.87 -9.14 -4.08
CA PHE A 300 15.64 -10.26 -5.00
C PHE A 300 14.14 -10.41 -5.34
N ARG A 301 13.28 -10.45 -4.32
CA ARG A 301 11.82 -10.52 -4.49
C ARG A 301 11.28 -9.36 -5.30
N LYS A 302 11.74 -8.13 -5.03
CA LYS A 302 11.37 -6.94 -5.82
C LYS A 302 11.78 -7.07 -7.28
N THR A 303 13.00 -7.53 -7.54
CA THR A 303 13.55 -7.70 -8.90
C THR A 303 12.80 -8.76 -9.70
N LEU A 304 12.42 -9.89 -9.07
CA LEU A 304 11.68 -10.95 -9.74
C LEU A 304 10.18 -10.65 -9.85
N GLY A 305 9.67 -9.77 -9.00
CA GLY A 305 8.27 -9.34 -8.95
C GLY A 305 7.50 -10.00 -7.81
N TYR A 306 6.72 -9.18 -7.10
CA TYR A 306 6.00 -9.59 -5.88
C TYR A 306 4.93 -10.67 -6.08
N GLY A 307 4.43 -10.84 -7.31
CA GLY A 307 3.49 -11.91 -7.68
C GLY A 307 4.17 -13.22 -8.11
N VAL A 308 5.46 -13.17 -8.49
CA VAL A 308 6.25 -14.34 -8.87
C VAL A 308 6.87 -14.97 -7.64
N ILE A 309 7.56 -14.18 -6.83
CA ILE A 309 8.09 -14.59 -5.53
C ILE A 309 7.19 -13.97 -4.45
N ARG A 310 6.27 -14.78 -3.92
CA ARG A 310 5.16 -14.28 -3.08
C ARG A 310 5.63 -13.82 -1.70
N SER A 311 6.69 -14.41 -1.15
CA SER A 311 7.30 -14.02 0.12
C SER A 311 8.82 -14.21 0.08
N THR A 312 9.51 -13.80 1.13
CA THR A 312 10.95 -14.09 1.34
C THR A 312 11.16 -15.32 2.23
N ASP A 313 10.11 -16.08 2.52
CA ASP A 313 10.19 -17.34 3.23
C ASP A 313 9.98 -18.49 2.23
N PHE A 314 11.09 -19.01 1.69
CA PHE A 314 11.06 -20.09 0.72
C PHE A 314 12.34 -20.93 0.79
N GLU A 315 12.28 -22.11 0.20
CA GLU A 315 13.43 -22.92 -0.20
C GLU A 315 13.53 -22.92 -1.73
N VAL A 316 14.74 -23.13 -2.25
CA VAL A 316 14.98 -23.14 -3.71
C VAL A 316 15.90 -24.28 -4.11
N LYS A 317 15.55 -24.99 -5.19
CA LYS A 317 16.33 -26.10 -5.75
C LYS A 317 16.32 -26.04 -7.27
N LEU A 318 17.38 -26.54 -7.90
CA LEU A 318 17.43 -26.74 -9.35
C LEU A 318 16.83 -28.12 -9.67
N VAL A 319 15.74 -28.15 -10.44
CA VAL A 319 15.01 -29.36 -10.86
C VAL A 319 14.73 -29.25 -12.35
N ASP A 320 15.10 -30.26 -13.14
CA ASP A 320 14.85 -30.32 -14.59
C ASP A 320 15.23 -29.04 -15.37
N ASN A 321 16.35 -28.42 -14.97
CA ASN A 321 16.93 -27.15 -15.46
C ASN A 321 16.27 -25.86 -14.98
N ASP A 322 15.20 -25.92 -14.18
CA ASP A 322 14.54 -24.75 -13.61
C ASP A 322 14.82 -24.60 -12.11
N PHE A 323 14.86 -23.35 -11.64
CA PHE A 323 14.86 -23.09 -10.21
C PHE A 323 13.44 -23.14 -9.68
N VAL A 324 13.15 -24.15 -8.87
CA VAL A 324 11.87 -24.36 -8.20
C VAL A 324 11.95 -23.77 -6.80
N PHE A 325 11.10 -22.77 -6.57
CA PHE A 325 10.91 -22.08 -5.30
C PHE A 325 9.67 -22.65 -4.62
N VAL A 326 9.80 -23.14 -3.40
CA VAL A 326 8.69 -23.60 -2.56
C VAL A 326 8.69 -22.74 -1.31
N GLY A 327 7.62 -21.98 -1.10
CA GLY A 327 7.58 -21.01 0.00
C GLY A 327 6.25 -20.90 0.71
N THR A 328 6.29 -20.10 1.77
CA THR A 328 5.21 -19.90 2.72
C THR A 328 4.89 -18.41 2.86
N GLY A 329 3.61 -18.08 3.03
CA GLY A 329 3.11 -16.72 3.14
C GLY A 329 3.04 -15.97 1.80
N TYR A 330 2.41 -14.80 1.84
CA TYR A 330 2.28 -13.89 0.71
C TYR A 330 2.30 -12.46 1.22
N GLY A 331 3.34 -11.72 0.84
CA GLY A 331 3.54 -10.31 1.16
C GLY A 331 4.85 -10.06 1.90
N HIS A 332 5.04 -8.81 2.30
CA HIS A 332 6.24 -8.37 3.03
C HIS A 332 6.29 -8.91 4.47
N GLY A 333 5.17 -9.33 5.04
CA GLY A 333 5.13 -10.00 6.34
C GLY A 333 5.00 -9.06 7.55
N VAL A 334 5.09 -7.74 7.37
CA VAL A 334 5.08 -6.77 8.47
C VAL A 334 3.66 -6.34 8.84
N GLY A 335 3.39 -6.17 10.13
CA GLY A 335 2.10 -5.69 10.64
C GLY A 335 0.97 -6.71 10.52
N LEU A 336 -0.25 -6.27 10.19
CA LEU A 336 -1.44 -7.14 10.19
C LEU A 336 -1.37 -8.20 9.08
N CYS A 337 -1.50 -9.46 9.47
CA CYS A 337 -1.69 -10.58 8.55
C CYS A 337 -3.20 -10.76 8.29
N GLN A 338 -3.66 -10.53 7.05
CA GLN A 338 -5.08 -10.57 6.69
C GLN A 338 -5.73 -11.94 6.94
N TRP A 339 -5.08 -13.02 6.49
CA TRP A 339 -5.58 -14.38 6.74
C TRP A 339 -5.55 -14.76 8.22
N GLY A 340 -4.56 -14.26 8.97
CA GLY A 340 -4.52 -14.46 10.41
C GLY A 340 -5.61 -13.66 11.15
N ALA A 341 -5.89 -12.43 10.71
CA ALA A 341 -7.00 -11.62 11.21
C ALA A 341 -8.36 -12.30 10.94
N LYS A 342 -8.55 -12.89 9.75
CA LYS A 342 -9.73 -13.70 9.43
C LYS A 342 -9.91 -14.84 10.44
N GLN A 343 -8.88 -15.68 10.61
CA GLN A 343 -8.96 -16.83 11.52
C GLN A 343 -9.18 -16.40 12.97
N ARG A 344 -8.52 -15.32 13.44
CA ARG A 344 -8.79 -14.77 14.78
C ARG A 344 -10.24 -14.31 14.92
N ALA A 345 -10.80 -13.66 13.90
CA ALA A 345 -12.21 -13.28 13.92
C ALA A 345 -13.14 -14.50 13.92
N GLU A 346 -12.79 -15.60 13.23
CA GLU A 346 -13.51 -16.89 13.29
C GLU A 346 -13.44 -17.54 14.67
N GLU A 347 -12.38 -17.27 15.44
CA GLU A 347 -12.23 -17.70 16.83
C GLU A 347 -12.87 -16.75 17.86
N GLY A 348 -13.55 -15.70 17.39
CA GLY A 348 -14.34 -14.80 18.23
C GLY A 348 -13.60 -13.58 18.77
N PHE A 349 -12.36 -13.33 18.34
CA PHE A 349 -11.63 -12.12 18.72
C PHE A 349 -12.23 -10.89 18.04
N SER A 350 -12.40 -9.80 18.79
CA SER A 350 -12.81 -8.49 18.28
C SER A 350 -11.73 -7.85 17.40
N TYR A 351 -12.13 -6.91 16.54
CA TYR A 351 -11.18 -6.18 15.70
C TYR A 351 -10.11 -5.44 16.53
N ARG A 352 -10.46 -4.91 17.72
CA ARG A 352 -9.50 -4.26 18.62
C ARG A 352 -8.46 -5.25 19.14
N GLU A 353 -8.87 -6.46 19.53
CA GLU A 353 -7.95 -7.51 19.97
C GLU A 353 -7.05 -7.95 18.81
N ILE A 354 -7.60 -8.13 17.61
CA ILE A 354 -6.84 -8.44 16.40
C ILE A 354 -5.76 -7.37 16.12
N LEU A 355 -6.12 -6.08 16.21
CA LEU A 355 -5.18 -4.98 15.97
C LEU A 355 -4.11 -4.90 17.06
N SER A 356 -4.49 -5.02 18.33
CA SER A 356 -3.54 -5.01 19.45
C SER A 356 -2.54 -6.16 19.38
N TYR A 357 -2.93 -7.30 18.80
CA TYR A 357 -2.06 -8.44 18.57
C TYR A 357 -0.99 -8.16 17.51
N TYR A 358 -1.39 -7.61 16.35
CA TYR A 358 -0.47 -7.36 15.24
C TYR A 358 0.35 -6.06 15.39
N TYR A 359 -0.13 -5.12 16.21
CA TYR A 359 0.53 -3.85 16.52
C TYR A 359 0.70 -3.69 18.04
N PRO A 360 1.59 -4.47 18.67
CA PRO A 360 1.75 -4.47 20.12
C PRO A 360 2.11 -3.07 20.67
N GLY A 361 1.50 -2.70 21.79
CA GLY A 361 1.71 -1.42 22.45
C GLY A 361 0.92 -0.24 21.84
N THR A 362 0.10 -0.48 20.82
CA THR A 362 -0.76 0.53 20.20
C THR A 362 -2.18 0.52 20.79
N ARG A 363 -2.96 1.55 20.47
CA ARG A 363 -4.39 1.65 20.83
C ARG A 363 -5.21 2.05 19.62
N VAL A 364 -6.44 1.58 19.57
CA VAL A 364 -7.43 2.11 18.63
C VAL A 364 -8.08 3.34 19.26
N VAL A 365 -7.99 4.47 18.57
CA VAL A 365 -8.51 5.77 19.01
C VAL A 365 -9.39 6.38 17.93
N ASN A 366 -10.20 7.38 18.29
CA ASN A 366 -11.07 8.08 17.33
C ASN A 366 -10.41 9.37 16.85
N TYR A 367 -10.05 9.42 15.57
CA TYR A 367 -9.36 10.54 14.93
C TYR A 367 -10.18 11.84 14.86
N TYR A 368 -11.52 11.77 14.84
CA TYR A 368 -12.37 12.96 14.73
C TYR A 368 -12.65 13.65 16.06
N THR A 369 -12.35 13.00 17.18
CA THR A 369 -12.69 13.48 18.54
C THR A 369 -11.50 13.59 19.49
N GLU A 370 -10.31 13.15 19.08
CA GLU A 370 -9.04 13.32 19.82
C GLU A 370 -8.21 14.52 19.38
#